data_AF-A0A3B3ZJD1-F1
#
_entry.id   AF-A0A3B3ZJD1-F1
#
_cell.length_a   1.000
_cell.length_b   1.000
_cell.length_c   1.000
_cell.angle_alpha   90.00
_cell.angle_beta   90.00
_cell.angle_gamma   90.00
#
_symmetry.space_group_name_H-M   'P 1'
#
loop_
_entity.id
_entity.type
_entity.pdbx_description
1 polymer ?
#
loop_
_entity_poly.entity_id
_entity_poly.type
_entity_poly.pdbx_seq_one_letter_code
_entity_poly.pdbx_strand_id
1 'polypeptide(L)'
;MAADVGSMFQYWKKFDLRRLQRELNSVASELAGRQEESEHSHKHLVELSREFKKNVPEEVREMVAPVLKSFQAQVVALNKRSKEAESAFLGIYKQLIEAP
;
A
#
# COMPACT_ATOMS: atom_id res chain seq x y z
N MET A 1 18.98 -19.72 -27.93
CA MET A 1 18.81 -18.90 -29.15
C MET A 1 18.95 -17.44 -28.74
N ALA A 2 19.92 -16.72 -29.29
CA ALA A 2 20.02 -15.28 -29.05
C ALA A 2 18.81 -14.61 -29.72
N ALA A 3 18.09 -13.75 -29.01
CA ALA A 3 17.04 -12.96 -29.61
C ALA A 3 17.66 -12.08 -30.70
N ASP A 4 17.15 -12.17 -31.92
CA ASP A 4 17.57 -11.30 -33.02
C ASP A 4 17.12 -9.85 -32.71
N VAL A 5 17.93 -8.87 -33.13
CA VAL A 5 17.67 -7.44 -32.90
C VAL A 5 16.30 -7.01 -33.44
N GLY A 6 15.84 -7.59 -34.54
CA GLY A 6 14.51 -7.37 -35.10
C GLY A 6 13.39 -7.77 -34.13
N SER A 7 13.50 -8.94 -33.50
CA SER A 7 12.54 -9.39 -32.49
C SER A 7 12.50 -8.50 -31.25
N MET A 8 13.66 -7.99 -30.79
CA MET A 8 13.74 -7.05 -29.66
C MET A 8 13.06 -5.72 -29.98
N PHE A 9 13.28 -5.17 -31.18
CA PHE A 9 12.65 -3.92 -31.61
C PHE A 9 11.12 -4.04 -31.68
N GLN A 10 10.61 -5.15 -32.22
CA GLN A 10 9.17 -5.40 -32.27
C GLN A 10 8.56 -5.56 -30.88
N TYR A 11 9.28 -6.20 -29.95
CA TYR A 11 8.84 -6.31 -28.56
C TYR A 11 8.71 -4.93 -27.90
N TRP A 12 9.75 -4.09 -27.97
CA TRP A 12 9.72 -2.75 -27.37
C TRP A 12 8.66 -1.83 -27.97
N LYS A 13 8.41 -1.94 -29.29
CA LYS A 13 7.32 -1.23 -29.95
C LYS A 13 5.94 -1.66 -29.41
N LYS A 14 5.75 -2.95 -29.13
CA LYS A 14 4.50 -3.50 -28.56
C LYS A 14 4.37 -3.26 -27.07
N PHE A 15 5.48 -3.21 -26.34
CA PHE A 15 5.53 -3.02 -24.90
C PHE A 15 4.92 -1.67 -24.49
N ASP A 16 5.05 -0.65 -25.36
CA ASP A 16 4.47 0.69 -25.18
C ASP A 16 4.81 1.28 -23.81
N LEU A 17 6.10 1.56 -23.62
CA LEU A 17 6.63 2.15 -22.39
C LEU A 17 5.93 3.46 -22.02
N ARG A 18 5.52 4.26 -23.02
CA ARG A 18 4.80 5.53 -22.79
C ARG A 18 3.43 5.30 -22.15
N ARG A 19 2.69 4.27 -22.57
CA ARG A 19 1.44 3.89 -21.91
C ARG A 19 1.70 3.44 -20.47
N LEU A 20 2.67 2.56 -20.26
CA LEU A 20 3.03 2.09 -18.92
C LEU A 20 3.44 3.25 -18.00
N GLN A 21 4.28 4.17 -18.47
CA GLN A 21 4.67 5.38 -17.72
C GLN A 21 3.46 6.21 -17.28
N ARG A 22 2.45 6.38 -18.14
CA ARG A 22 1.21 7.10 -17.79
C ARG A 22 0.39 6.36 -16.74
N GLU A 23 0.25 5.04 -16.87
CA GLU A 23 -0.45 4.21 -15.88
C GLU A 23 0.24 4.30 -14.51
N LEU A 24 1.57 4.17 -14.48
CA LEU A 24 2.35 4.28 -13.25
C LEU A 24 2.25 5.67 -12.61
N ASN A 25 2.29 6.74 -13.41
CA ASN A 25 2.08 8.12 -12.92
C ASN A 25 0.72 8.28 -12.23
N SER A 26 -0.34 7.72 -12.83
CA SER A 26 -1.69 7.76 -12.24
C SER A 26 -1.72 7.07 -10.89
N VAL A 27 -1.17 5.85 -10.81
CA VAL A 27 -1.13 5.08 -9.57
C VAL A 27 -0.28 5.80 -8.52
N ALA A 28 0.89 6.33 -8.88
CA ALA A 28 1.75 7.08 -7.96
C ALA A 28 1.07 8.34 -7.41
N SER A 29 0.31 9.06 -8.25
CA SER A 29 -0.44 10.26 -7.84
C SER A 29 -1.56 9.92 -6.85
N GLU A 30 -2.27 8.81 -7.07
CA GLU A 30 -3.32 8.35 -6.15
C GLU A 30 -2.74 7.79 -4.84
N LEU A 31 -1.52 7.24 -4.88
CA LEU A 31 -0.90 6.56 -3.75
C LEU A 31 -0.69 7.49 -2.56
N ALA A 32 -0.27 8.74 -2.82
CA ALA A 32 -0.06 9.73 -1.76
C ALA A 32 -1.34 9.98 -0.94
N GLY A 33 -2.49 10.14 -1.61
CA GLY A 33 -3.77 10.32 -0.93
C GLY A 33 -4.19 9.09 -0.12
N ARG A 34 -3.96 7.89 -0.67
CA ARG A 34 -4.26 6.63 0.04
C ARG A 34 -3.36 6.42 1.27
N GLN A 35 -2.10 6.84 1.20
CA GLN A 35 -1.17 6.80 2.34
C GLN A 35 -1.65 7.72 3.46
N GLU A 36 -2.03 8.95 3.15
CA GLU A 36 -2.58 9.90 4.12
C GLU A 36 -3.88 9.38 4.76
N GLU A 37 -4.80 8.86 3.94
CA GLU A 37 -6.07 8.28 4.43
C GLU A 37 -5.83 7.07 5.34
N SER A 38 -4.90 6.19 4.98
CA SER A 38 -4.54 5.03 5.80
C SER A 38 -3.93 5.45 7.15
N GLU A 39 -3.09 6.48 7.17
CA GLU A 39 -2.51 6.99 8.41
C GLU A 39 -3.54 7.67 9.30
N HIS A 40 -4.46 8.45 8.70
CA HIS A 40 -5.54 9.09 9.42
C HIS A 40 -6.52 8.06 10.01
N SER A 41 -7.00 7.11 9.21
CA SER A 41 -7.90 6.05 9.66
C SER A 41 -7.27 5.16 10.74
N HIS A 42 -5.97 4.85 10.65
CA HIS A 42 -5.25 4.10 11.68
C HIS A 42 -5.20 4.86 13.01
N LYS A 43 -4.84 6.16 12.98
CA LYS A 43 -4.84 7.02 14.18
C LYS A 43 -6.23 7.08 14.81
N HIS A 44 -7.27 7.30 14.00
CA HIS A 44 -8.65 7.35 14.45
C HIS A 44 -9.10 6.02 15.10
N LEU A 45 -8.75 4.87 14.52
CA LEU A 45 -9.06 3.56 15.08
C LEU A 45 -8.40 3.33 16.45
N VAL A 46 -7.16 3.79 16.63
CA VAL A 46 -6.45 3.72 17.91
C VAL A 46 -7.12 4.58 18.97
N GLU A 47 -7.59 5.77 18.59
CA GLU A 47 -8.35 6.67 19.47
C GLU A 47 -9.68 6.05 19.89
N LEU A 48 -10.48 5.56 18.93
CA LEU A 48 -11.73 4.84 19.19
C LEU A 48 -11.51 3.63 20.11
N SER A 49 -10.46 2.85 19.88
CA SER A 49 -10.12 1.69 20.72
C SER A 49 -9.76 2.09 22.15
N ARG A 50 -9.12 3.24 22.33
CA ARG A 50 -8.76 3.80 23.65
C ARG A 50 -10.00 4.33 24.36
N GLU A 51 -10.85 5.05 23.65
CA GLU A 51 -12.10 5.59 24.17
C GLU A 51 -13.06 4.48 24.59
N PHE A 52 -13.24 3.46 23.74
CA PHE A 52 -14.01 2.27 24.06
C PHE A 52 -13.55 1.65 25.38
N LYS A 53 -12.23 1.41 25.54
CA LYS A 53 -11.70 0.83 26.78
C LYS A 53 -11.97 1.67 28.03
N LYS A 54 -12.00 3.01 27.89
CA LYS A 54 -12.29 3.93 29.02
C LYS A 54 -13.75 3.90 29.44
N ASN A 55 -14.67 3.75 28.48
CA ASN A 55 -16.10 3.95 28.69
C ASN A 55 -16.88 2.66 28.98
N VAL A 56 -16.26 1.48 28.87
CA VAL A 56 -16.92 0.19 29.14
C VAL A 56 -16.59 -0.38 30.53
N PRO A 57 -17.51 -1.15 31.14
CA PRO A 57 -17.27 -1.89 32.38
C PRO A 57 -16.07 -2.85 32.28
N GLU A 58 -15.46 -3.16 33.42
CA GLU A 58 -14.25 -3.99 33.49
C GLU A 58 -14.46 -5.40 32.93
N GLU A 59 -15.56 -6.06 33.27
CA GLU A 59 -15.92 -7.39 32.75
C GLU A 59 -15.98 -7.41 31.21
N VAL A 60 -16.62 -6.41 30.62
CA VAL A 60 -16.71 -6.26 29.16
C VAL A 60 -15.33 -5.97 28.57
N ARG A 61 -14.52 -5.15 29.24
CA ARG A 61 -13.15 -4.83 28.83
C ARG A 61 -12.29 -6.10 28.77
N GLU A 62 -12.39 -6.98 29.77
CA GLU A 62 -11.65 -8.24 29.81
C GLU A 62 -12.06 -9.18 28.67
N MET A 63 -13.37 -9.33 28.43
CA MET A 63 -13.89 -10.16 27.34
C MET A 63 -13.44 -9.67 25.96
N VAL A 64 -13.40 -8.35 25.76
CA VAL A 64 -13.12 -7.72 24.46
C VAL A 64 -11.62 -7.47 24.23
N ALA A 65 -10.80 -7.40 25.29
CA ALA A 65 -9.36 -7.20 25.22
C ALA A 65 -8.61 -8.13 24.24
N PRO A 66 -8.80 -9.47 24.25
CA PRO A 66 -8.11 -10.34 23.30
C PRO A 66 -8.54 -10.07 21.85
N VAL A 67 -9.83 -9.77 21.63
CA VAL A 67 -10.37 -9.44 20.31
C VAL A 67 -9.72 -8.16 19.77
N LEU A 68 -9.73 -7.07 20.56
CA LEU A 68 -9.09 -5.80 20.16
C LEU A 68 -7.59 -5.95 19.91
N LYS A 69 -6.88 -6.76 20.72
CA LYS A 69 -5.46 -7.04 20.49
C LYS A 69 -5.24 -7.77 19.16
N SER A 70 -6.07 -8.76 18.84
CA SER A 70 -5.99 -9.51 17.58
C SER A 70 -6.27 -8.61 16.37
N PHE A 71 -7.32 -7.78 16.44
CA PHE A 71 -7.62 -6.79 15.40
C PHE A 71 -6.48 -5.79 15.22
N GLN A 72 -5.94 -5.24 16.31
CA GLN A 72 -4.80 -4.32 16.24
C GLN A 72 -3.58 -4.98 15.57
N ALA A 73 -3.28 -6.23 15.92
CA ALA A 73 -2.17 -6.97 15.31
C ALA A 73 -2.40 -7.18 13.80
N GLN A 74 -3.60 -7.56 13.39
CA GLN A 74 -3.95 -7.72 11.97
C GLN A 74 -3.85 -6.40 11.20
N VAL A 75 -4.39 -5.31 11.74
CA VAL A 75 -4.31 -3.97 11.11
C VAL A 75 -2.85 -3.53 10.96
N VAL A 76 -2.02 -3.72 12.00
CA VAL A 76 -0.59 -3.38 11.93
C VAL A 76 0.13 -4.21 10.88
N ALA A 77 -0.15 -5.53 10.80
CA ALA A 77 0.45 -6.40 9.81
C ALA A 77 0.04 -6.02 8.37
N LEU A 78 -1.24 -5.69 8.16
CA LEU A 78 -1.74 -5.20 6.87
C LEU A 78 -1.10 -3.86 6.47
N ASN A 79 -1.03 -2.90 7.40
CA ASN A 79 -0.38 -1.61 7.16
C ASN A 79 1.10 -1.78 6.80
N LYS A 80 1.80 -2.67 7.49
CA LYS A 80 3.20 -2.98 7.17
C LYS A 80 3.34 -3.55 5.75
N ARG A 81 2.52 -4.55 5.40
CA ARG A 81 2.53 -5.16 4.06
C ARG A 81 2.17 -4.14 2.96
N SER A 82 1.23 -3.23 3.25
CA SER A 82 0.85 -2.15 2.32
C SER A 82 2.04 -1.21 2.09
N LYS A 83 2.66 -0.71 3.17
CA LYS A 83 3.83 0.17 3.09
C LYS A 83 5.01 -0.47 2.34
N GLU A 84 5.25 -1.77 2.55
CA GLU A 84 6.26 -2.52 1.80
C GLU A 84 5.95 -2.61 0.30
N ALA A 85 4.70 -2.91 -0.06
CA ALA A 85 4.27 -2.98 -1.46
C ALA A 85 4.31 -1.62 -2.15
N GLU A 86 3.87 -0.56 -1.46
CA GLU A 86 3.93 0.83 -1.92
C GLU A 86 5.37 1.30 -2.15
N SER A 87 6.27 0.98 -1.22
CA SER A 87 7.70 1.30 -1.34
C SER A 87 8.34 0.57 -2.52
N ALA A 88 8.04 -0.72 -2.70
CA ALA A 88 8.50 -1.49 -3.85
C ALA A 88 7.98 -0.91 -5.18
N PHE A 89 6.69 -0.55 -5.23
CA PHE A 89 6.08 0.11 -6.38
C PHE A 89 6.78 1.42 -6.71
N LEU A 90 6.94 2.32 -5.73
CA LEU A 90 7.59 3.63 -5.93
C LEU A 90 9.05 3.47 -6.36
N GLY A 91 9.76 2.46 -5.85
CA GLY A 91 11.11 2.12 -6.27
C GLY A 91 11.22 1.74 -7.74
N ILE A 92 10.30 0.90 -8.24
CA ILE A 92 10.24 0.51 -9.66
C ILE A 92 9.78 1.69 -10.52
N TYR A 93 8.74 2.40 -10.09
CA TYR A 93 8.20 3.57 -10.77
C TYR A 93 9.29 4.61 -11.06
N LYS A 94 10.12 4.93 -10.07
CA LYS A 94 11.22 5.89 -10.24
C LYS A 94 12.18 5.49 -11.37
N GLN A 95 12.51 4.20 -11.49
CA GLN A 95 13.40 3.72 -12.55
C GLN A 95 12.72 3.76 -13.93
N LEU A 96 11.43 3.43 -14.00
CA LEU A 96 10.70 3.34 -15.27
C LEU A 96 10.27 4.69 -15.83
N ILE A 97 10.05 5.70 -14.98
CA ILE A 97 9.66 7.03 -15.45
C ILE A 97 10.84 7.80 -16.07
N GLU A 98 12.07 7.49 -15.63
CA GLU A 98 13.32 8.05 -16.17
C GLU A 98 13.80 7.32 -17.43
N ALA A 99 13.20 6.17 -17.78
CA ALA A 99 13.58 5.38 -18.94
C ALA A 99 13.18 6.07 -20.27
N PRO A 100 14.06 6.05 -21.29
CA PRO A 100 13.88 6.77 -22.56
C PRO A 100 12.74 6.23 -23.43
#